data_AF-A0A821P9D6-F1
#
_entry.id   AF-A0A821P9D6-F1
#
_cell.length_a   1.000
_cell.length_b   1.000
_cell.length_c   1.000
_cell.angle_alpha   90.00
_cell.angle_beta   90.00
_cell.angle_gamma   90.00
#
_symmetry.space_group_name_H-M   'P 1'
#
loop_
_entity.id
_entity.type
_entity.pdbx_description
1 polymer ?
#
loop_
_entity_poly.entity_id
_entity_poly.type
_entity_poly.pdbx_seq_one_letter_code
_entity_poly.pdbx_strand_id
1 'polypeptide(L)'
;RSSNNYRYSIPVLRFATCLFILAGIYVYEYIRLNLKFILPSIQTVKKYYTDNPFSEAKLHFKESKNYLDSIGCQFIFLSEDCSAIIPKIEYDSTLNTFNGFVTPLLEGIPIENAFNYKSFEQLKLAIETKTRAKLVNVHLIQCIYDDS
;
A
#
# COMPACT_ATOMS: atom_id res chain seq x y z
N ARG A 1 32.66 12.50 -12.06
CA ARG A 1 31.25 12.76 -12.43
C ARG A 1 30.53 13.25 -11.18
N SER A 2 30.12 14.52 -11.14
CA SER A 2 29.38 15.10 -10.02
C SER A 2 28.02 14.40 -9.90
N SER A 3 27.78 13.72 -8.77
CA SER A 3 26.49 13.15 -8.43
C SER A 3 25.57 14.29 -7.98
N ASN A 4 24.85 14.92 -8.91
CA ASN A 4 23.82 15.90 -8.58
C ASN A 4 22.66 15.19 -7.86
N ASN A 5 22.74 15.11 -6.54
CA ASN A 5 21.67 14.63 -5.66
C ASN A 5 20.63 15.74 -5.50
N TYR A 6 19.78 15.94 -6.51
CA TYR A 6 18.62 16.80 -6.36
C TYR A 6 17.73 16.25 -5.24
N ARG A 7 17.54 17.04 -4.19
CA ARG A 7 16.60 16.73 -3.11
C ARG A 7 15.24 17.30 -3.51
N TYR A 8 14.31 16.40 -3.82
CA TYR A 8 12.93 16.77 -4.10
C TYR A 8 12.16 16.99 -2.79
N SER A 9 11.29 17.99 -2.76
CA SER A 9 10.40 18.23 -1.63
C SER A 9 9.32 17.13 -1.56
N ILE A 10 8.76 16.91 -0.37
CA ILE A 10 7.70 15.91 -0.14
C ILE A 10 6.49 16.13 -1.07
N PRO A 11 5.98 17.36 -1.29
CA PRO A 11 4.87 17.58 -2.22
C PRO A 11 5.17 17.14 -3.65
N VAL A 12 6.41 17.36 -4.13
CA VAL A 12 6.83 16.94 -5.47
C VAL A 12 6.90 15.42 -5.57
N LEU A 13 7.41 14.74 -4.54
CA LEU A 13 7.44 13.28 -4.48
C LEU A 13 6.02 12.68 -4.49
N ARG A 14 5.09 13.27 -3.73
CA ARG A 14 3.68 12.85 -3.72
C ARG A 14 3.03 13.04 -5.09
N PHE A 15 3.16 14.22 -5.67
CA PHE A 15 2.64 14.52 -7.01
C PHE A 15 3.20 13.56 -8.06
N ALA A 16 4.52 13.35 -8.07
CA ALA A 16 5.18 12.43 -8.99
C ALA A 16 4.72 10.98 -8.80
N THR A 17 4.48 10.55 -7.56
CA THR A 17 3.95 9.21 -7.26
C THR A 17 2.52 9.05 -7.77
N CYS A 18 1.65 10.03 -7.54
CA CYS A 18 0.28 10.04 -8.08
C CYS A 18 0.29 9.99 -9.62
N LEU A 19 1.12 10.83 -10.26
CA LEU A 19 1.26 10.84 -11.72
C LEU A 19 1.77 9.50 -12.24
N PHE A 20 2.75 8.89 -11.57
CA PHE A 20 3.29 7.57 -11.92
C PHE A 20 2.22 6.46 -11.82
N ILE A 21 1.40 6.47 -10.76
CA ILE A 21 0.33 5.49 -10.55
C ILE A 21 -0.79 5.66 -11.58
N LEU A 22 -1.25 6.89 -11.82
CA LEU A 22 -2.40 7.17 -12.66
C LEU A 22 -2.08 7.11 -14.16
N ALA A 23 -0.93 7.67 -14.58
CA ALA A 23 -0.57 7.74 -15.98
C ALA A 23 0.22 6.50 -16.46
N GLY A 24 0.78 5.73 -15.52
CA GLY A 24 1.64 4.60 -15.82
C GLY A 24 3.07 4.99 -16.17
N ILE A 25 3.96 3.99 -16.18
CA ILE A 25 5.41 4.17 -16.28
C ILE A 25 5.85 4.91 -17.55
N TYR A 26 5.25 4.60 -18.69
CA TYR A 26 5.66 5.15 -19.99
C TYR A 26 5.28 6.63 -20.13
N VAL A 27 4.07 7.00 -19.72
CA VAL A 27 3.61 8.38 -19.77
C VAL A 27 4.39 9.23 -18.76
N TYR A 28 4.60 8.71 -17.56
CA TYR A 28 5.44 9.37 -16.56
C TYR A 28 6.84 9.66 -17.10
N GLU A 29 7.48 8.68 -17.73
CA GLU A 29 8.83 8.84 -18.27
C GLU A 29 8.87 9.81 -19.44
N TYR A 30 7.87 9.78 -20.32
CA TYR A 30 7.72 10.76 -21.39
C TYR A 30 7.64 12.19 -20.84
N ILE A 31 6.79 12.44 -19.84
CA ILE A 31 6.65 13.77 -19.22
C ILE A 31 7.97 14.17 -18.55
N ARG A 32 8.61 13.26 -17.80
CA ARG A 32 9.88 13.52 -17.09
C ARG A 32 11.01 13.91 -18.05
N LEU A 33 11.10 13.26 -19.22
CA LEU A 33 12.12 13.57 -20.21
C LEU A 33 11.90 14.93 -20.89
N ASN A 34 10.64 15.33 -21.07
CA ASN A 34 10.28 16.64 -21.62
C ASN A 34 10.38 17.78 -20.59
N LEU A 35 10.12 17.49 -19.31
CA LEU A 35 10.20 18.41 -18.18
C LEU A 35 11.42 18.13 -17.32
N LYS A 36 12.61 18.37 -17.89
CA LYS A 36 13.90 18.07 -17.24
C LYS A 36 13.99 18.76 -15.87
N PHE A 37 14.50 18.01 -14.89
CA PHE A 37 14.75 18.45 -13.51
C PHE A 37 13.52 18.75 -12.64
N ILE A 38 12.32 18.78 -13.20
CA ILE A 38 11.08 19.00 -12.43
C ILE A 38 10.64 17.72 -11.72
N LEU A 39 10.67 16.60 -12.45
CA LEU A 39 10.19 15.32 -11.94
C LEU A 39 11.35 14.40 -11.50
N PRO A 40 11.19 13.69 -10.37
CA PRO A 40 12.17 12.72 -9.89
C PRO A 40 12.31 11.52 -10.84
N SER A 41 13.44 10.83 -10.76
CA SER A 41 13.66 9.59 -11.51
C SER A 41 12.67 8.50 -11.10
N ILE A 42 12.40 7.55 -12.00
CA ILE A 42 11.56 6.37 -11.68
C ILE A 42 12.10 5.64 -10.45
N GLN A 43 13.42 5.51 -10.30
CA GLN A 43 14.04 4.86 -9.14
C GLN A 43 13.71 5.61 -7.84
N THR A 44 13.75 6.93 -7.88
CA THR A 44 13.40 7.79 -6.73
C THR A 44 11.93 7.67 -6.36
N VAL A 45 11.03 7.67 -7.35
CA VAL A 45 9.59 7.47 -7.13
C VAL A 45 9.30 6.08 -6.56
N LYS A 46 9.87 5.04 -7.16
CA LYS A 46 9.74 3.66 -6.67
C LYS A 46 10.23 3.53 -5.23
N LYS A 47 11.38 4.11 -4.92
CA LYS A 47 11.90 4.11 -3.55
C LYS A 47 10.93 4.80 -2.59
N TYR A 48 10.45 6.00 -2.93
CA TYR A 48 9.48 6.73 -2.09
C TYR A 48 8.16 5.98 -1.90
N TYR A 49 7.70 5.28 -2.94
CA TYR A 49 6.54 4.41 -2.91
C TYR A 49 6.76 3.19 -2.00
N THR A 50 7.90 2.51 -2.13
CA THR A 50 8.25 1.33 -1.31
C THR A 50 8.53 1.69 0.15
N ASP A 51 9.04 2.89 0.44
CA ASP A 51 9.29 3.37 1.81
C ASP A 51 7.99 3.68 2.58
N ASN A 52 6.83 3.70 1.91
CA ASN A 52 5.50 3.83 2.52
C ASN A 52 4.60 2.63 2.13
N PRO A 53 4.99 1.38 2.44
CA PRO A 53 4.22 0.24 1.98
C PRO A 53 2.92 0.14 2.78
N PHE A 54 1.82 -0.14 2.07
CA PHE A 54 0.63 -0.70 2.71
C PHE A 54 0.97 -2.12 3.15
N SER A 55 0.93 -2.39 4.44
CA SER A 55 1.15 -3.74 4.97
C SER A 55 -0.13 -4.56 4.85
N GLU A 56 0.00 -5.85 4.53
CA GLU A 56 -1.13 -6.78 4.58
C GLU A 56 -1.78 -6.75 5.97
N ALA A 57 -3.11 -6.89 6.02
CA ALA A 57 -3.89 -6.89 7.25
C ALA A 57 -3.85 -5.60 8.08
N LYS A 58 -3.35 -4.48 7.54
CA LYS A 58 -3.39 -3.19 8.20
C LYS A 58 -4.55 -2.34 7.74
N LEU A 59 -5.49 -2.08 8.65
CA LEU A 59 -6.57 -1.13 8.43
C LEU A 59 -6.11 0.27 8.86
N HIS A 60 -5.89 1.16 7.90
CA HIS A 60 -5.48 2.56 8.14
C HIS A 60 -6.65 3.46 8.59
N PHE A 61 -7.45 3.01 9.55
CA PHE A 61 -8.64 3.71 10.00
C PHE A 61 -8.32 5.09 10.58
N LYS A 62 -7.23 5.20 11.35
CA LYS A 62 -6.85 6.45 12.02
C LYS A 62 -6.47 7.53 10.99
N GLU A 63 -5.69 7.17 9.99
CA GLU A 63 -5.27 8.07 8.92
C GLU A 63 -6.45 8.50 8.06
N SER A 64 -7.33 7.56 7.69
CA SER A 64 -8.57 7.86 6.97
C SER A 64 -9.47 8.80 7.78
N LYS A 65 -9.65 8.55 9.08
CA LYS A 65 -10.43 9.42 9.96
C LYS A 65 -9.84 10.82 10.06
N ASN A 66 -8.54 10.94 10.33
CA ASN A 66 -7.87 12.24 10.41
C ASN A 66 -8.00 13.04 9.12
N TYR A 67 -7.94 12.36 7.96
CA TYR A 67 -8.17 13.00 6.67
C TYR A 67 -9.61 13.49 6.54
N LEU A 68 -10.60 12.64 6.82
CA LEU A 68 -12.02 13.00 6.75
C LEU A 68 -12.38 14.15 7.70
N ASP A 69 -11.83 14.15 8.91
CA ASP A 69 -11.99 15.23 9.89
C ASP A 69 -11.37 16.54 9.35
N SER A 70 -10.20 16.47 8.70
CA SER A 70 -9.51 17.66 8.16
C SER A 70 -10.25 18.37 7.03
N ILE A 71 -11.08 17.64 6.29
CA ILE A 71 -11.92 18.19 5.22
C ILE A 71 -13.35 18.50 5.71
N GLY A 72 -13.66 18.30 6.99
CA GLY A 72 -14.98 18.54 7.56
C GLY A 72 -16.06 17.61 7.02
N CYS A 73 -15.69 16.40 6.58
CA CYS A 73 -16.62 15.45 5.98
C CYS A 73 -17.59 14.88 7.03
N GLN A 74 -18.90 15.12 6.85
CA GLN A 74 -19.92 14.60 7.76
C GLN A 74 -20.45 13.22 7.36
N PHE A 75 -20.45 12.92 6.06
CA PHE A 75 -21.02 11.69 5.52
C PHE A 75 -19.99 10.94 4.68
N ILE A 76 -19.88 9.63 4.92
CA ILE A 76 -19.00 8.74 4.17
C ILE A 76 -19.79 7.60 3.55
N PHE A 77 -19.33 7.18 2.38
CA PHE A 77 -19.69 5.91 1.77
C PHE A 77 -18.61 4.87 2.07
N LEU A 78 -19.03 3.69 2.51
CA LEU A 78 -18.18 2.53 2.69
C LEU A 78 -18.62 1.46 1.70
N SER A 79 -17.67 0.97 0.90
CA SER A 79 -17.86 -0.17 0.02
C SER A 79 -16.91 -1.29 0.41
N GLU A 80 -17.37 -2.52 0.25
CA GLU A 80 -16.57 -3.74 0.37
C GLU A 80 -16.61 -4.49 -0.95
N ASP A 81 -15.46 -5.00 -1.39
CA ASP A 81 -15.38 -5.89 -2.54
C ASP A 81 -14.41 -7.04 -2.26
N CYS A 82 -14.75 -8.22 -2.78
CA CYS A 82 -13.98 -9.44 -2.56
C CYS A 82 -13.54 -10.02 -3.91
N SER A 83 -12.22 -10.05 -4.12
CA SER A 83 -11.61 -10.51 -5.37
C SER A 83 -10.82 -11.80 -5.16
N ALA A 84 -10.89 -12.73 -6.12
CA ALA A 84 -10.09 -13.94 -6.08
C ALA A 84 -8.62 -13.65 -6.39
N ILE A 85 -7.71 -14.31 -5.67
CA ILE A 85 -6.26 -14.18 -5.83
C ILE A 85 -5.60 -15.55 -6.04
N ILE A 86 -4.40 -15.54 -6.63
CA ILE A 86 -3.56 -16.74 -6.70
C ILE A 86 -2.97 -16.98 -5.31
N PRO A 87 -3.21 -18.14 -4.67
CA PRO A 87 -2.72 -18.40 -3.33
C PRO A 87 -1.20 -18.60 -3.34
N LYS A 88 -0.47 -17.53 -3.03
CA LYS A 88 1.00 -17.51 -2.97
C LYS A 88 1.44 -17.02 -1.61
N ILE A 89 2.40 -17.73 -1.02
CA ILE A 89 3.05 -17.31 0.21
C ILE A 89 4.28 -16.49 -0.17
N GLU A 90 4.36 -15.27 0.33
CA GLU A 90 5.49 -14.37 0.09
C GLU A 90 6.10 -13.93 1.42
N TYR A 91 7.42 -13.80 1.46
CA TYR A 91 8.12 -13.30 2.63
C TYR A 91 8.36 -11.80 2.47
N ASP A 92 7.87 -11.02 3.42
CA ASP A 92 8.18 -9.59 3.53
C ASP A 92 9.39 -9.42 4.45
N SER A 93 10.53 -9.05 3.86
CA SER A 93 11.77 -8.82 4.59
C SER A 93 11.76 -7.54 5.43
N THR A 94 10.85 -6.60 5.16
CA THR A 94 10.73 -5.35 5.89
C THR A 94 10.11 -5.58 7.26
N LEU A 95 9.06 -6.38 7.31
CA LEU A 95 8.31 -6.70 8.53
C LEU A 95 8.73 -8.04 9.15
N ASN A 96 9.56 -8.82 8.45
CA ASN A 96 9.96 -10.17 8.83
C ASN A 96 8.72 -11.07 9.06
N THR A 97 7.81 -11.05 8.08
CA THR A 97 6.53 -11.77 8.13
C THR A 97 6.26 -12.53 6.84
N PHE A 98 5.39 -13.54 6.95
CA PHE A 98 4.89 -14.29 5.80
C PHE A 98 3.46 -13.87 5.45
N ASN A 99 3.28 -13.46 4.21
CA ASN A 99 2.03 -12.96 3.64
C ASN A 99 1.33 -14.07 2.82
N GLY A 100 0.01 -13.99 2.65
CA GLY A 100 -0.76 -14.92 1.82
C GLY A 100 -1.43 -16.10 2.55
N PHE A 101 -1.45 -16.10 3.89
CA PHE A 101 -2.34 -16.94 4.69
C PHE A 101 -3.62 -16.19 5.04
N VAL A 102 -4.70 -16.91 5.37
CA VAL A 102 -5.92 -16.27 5.89
C VAL A 102 -5.60 -15.61 7.22
N THR A 103 -5.61 -14.28 7.27
CA THR A 103 -5.30 -13.50 8.47
C THR A 103 -6.35 -13.76 9.55
N PRO A 104 -5.95 -14.06 10.80
CA PRO A 104 -6.89 -14.10 11.91
C PRO A 104 -7.48 -12.71 12.17
N LEU A 105 -8.74 -12.69 12.61
CA LEU A 105 -9.47 -11.48 12.95
C LEU A 105 -9.61 -11.36 14.47
N LEU A 106 -9.46 -10.15 15.00
CA LEU A 106 -9.82 -9.76 16.35
C LEU A 106 -10.93 -8.71 16.25
N GLU A 107 -12.13 -9.03 16.75
CA GLU A 107 -13.30 -8.14 16.66
C GLU A 107 -13.63 -7.67 15.23
N GLY A 108 -13.40 -8.54 14.24
CA GLY A 108 -13.62 -8.24 12.82
C GLY A 108 -12.47 -7.47 12.15
N ILE A 109 -11.44 -7.07 12.90
CA ILE A 109 -10.26 -6.36 12.37
C ILE A 109 -9.13 -7.37 12.15
N PRO A 110 -8.47 -7.39 10.99
CA PRO A 110 -7.31 -8.23 10.76
C PRO A 110 -6.16 -7.94 11.73
N ILE A 111 -5.53 -9.01 12.23
CA ILE A 111 -4.36 -8.87 13.10
C ILE A 111 -3.12 -8.66 12.23
N GLU A 112 -2.54 -7.47 12.32
CA GLU A 112 -1.29 -7.12 11.64
C GLU A 112 -0.16 -8.11 12.00
N ASN A 113 0.65 -8.48 11.02
CA ASN A 113 1.87 -9.27 11.21
C ASN A 113 1.66 -10.62 11.95
N ALA A 114 0.46 -11.21 11.84
CA ALA A 114 0.08 -12.43 12.56
C ALA A 114 1.02 -13.65 12.31
N PHE A 115 1.74 -13.65 11.20
CA PHE A 115 2.57 -14.77 10.75
C PHE A 115 4.06 -14.43 10.77
N ASN A 116 4.57 -14.14 11.96
CA ASN A 116 6.00 -13.99 12.22
C ASN A 116 6.57 -15.32 12.73
N TYR A 117 7.18 -16.09 11.83
CA TYR A 117 7.81 -17.37 12.16
C TYR A 117 9.32 -17.19 12.30
N LYS A 118 9.87 -17.64 13.43
CA LYS A 118 11.30 -17.48 13.76
C LYS A 118 12.15 -18.67 13.37
N SER A 119 11.54 -19.77 12.90
CA SER A 119 12.24 -20.97 12.48
C SER A 119 11.57 -21.63 11.27
N PHE A 120 12.36 -22.41 10.53
CA PHE A 120 11.86 -23.21 9.42
C PHE A 120 10.77 -24.20 9.85
N GLU A 121 10.92 -24.84 11.02
CA GLU A 121 9.93 -25.80 11.53
C GLU A 121 8.57 -25.15 11.79
N GLN A 122 8.56 -23.92 12.34
CA GLN A 122 7.33 -23.16 12.54
C GLN A 122 6.66 -22.82 11.20
N LEU A 123 7.44 -22.39 10.21
CA LEU A 123 6.94 -22.09 8.88
C LEU A 123 6.40 -23.35 8.19
N LYS A 124 7.12 -24.48 8.27
CA LYS A 124 6.69 -25.75 7.68
C LYS A 124 5.36 -26.20 8.28
N LEU A 125 5.27 -26.20 9.61
CA LEU A 125 4.02 -26.51 10.32
C LEU A 125 2.90 -25.56 9.88
N ALA A 126 3.19 -24.27 9.71
CA ALA A 126 2.20 -23.31 9.25
C ALA A 126 1.72 -23.57 7.82
N ILE A 127 2.63 -23.93 6.90
CA ILE A 127 2.27 -24.27 5.52
C ILE A 127 1.34 -25.49 5.45
N GLU A 128 1.54 -26.45 6.36
CA GLU A 128 0.76 -27.69 6.44
C GLU A 128 -0.60 -27.48 7.15
N THR A 129 -0.65 -26.60 8.16
CA THR A 129 -1.83 -26.44 9.04
C THR A 129 -2.69 -25.23 8.72
N LYS A 130 -2.12 -24.14 8.21
CA LYS A 130 -2.83 -22.88 7.96
C LYS A 130 -3.42 -22.85 6.56
N THR A 131 -4.59 -22.24 6.45
CA THR A 131 -5.26 -22.03 5.16
C THR A 131 -4.62 -20.88 4.40
N ARG A 132 -4.27 -21.10 3.13
CA ARG A 132 -3.80 -20.06 2.22
C ARG A 132 -4.97 -19.17 1.79
N ALA A 133 -4.72 -17.86 1.70
CA ALA A 133 -5.71 -16.91 1.23
C ALA A 133 -6.00 -17.16 -0.25
N LYS A 134 -7.29 -17.31 -0.59
CA LYS A 134 -7.78 -17.42 -1.98
C LYS A 134 -8.52 -16.18 -2.44
N LEU A 135 -8.88 -15.33 -1.50
CA LEU A 135 -9.66 -14.13 -1.69
C LEU A 135 -8.94 -12.99 -0.98
N VAL A 136 -8.99 -11.81 -1.57
CA VAL A 136 -8.61 -10.55 -0.93
C VAL A 136 -9.85 -9.71 -0.77
N ASN A 137 -10.03 -9.14 0.41
CA ASN A 137 -11.10 -8.21 0.69
C ASN A 137 -10.56 -6.78 0.63
N VAL A 138 -11.26 -5.91 -0.08
CA VAL A 138 -10.88 -4.51 -0.27
C VAL A 138 -12.01 -3.65 0.26
N HIS A 139 -11.67 -2.76 1.19
CA HIS A 139 -12.61 -1.78 1.72
C HIS A 139 -12.25 -0.40 1.19
N LEU A 140 -13.23 0.27 0.60
CA LEU A 140 -13.11 1.64 0.10
C LEU A 140 -13.94 2.57 0.98
N ILE A 141 -13.31 3.63 1.47
CA ILE A 141 -13.98 4.71 2.20
C ILE A 141 -13.88 5.97 1.34
N GLN A 142 -15.02 6.59 1.06
CA GLN A 142 -15.09 7.82 0.28
C GLN A 142 -15.99 8.85 0.97
N CYS A 143 -15.57 10.11 0.99
CA CYS A 143 -16.41 11.21 1.45
C CYS A 143 -17.53 11.49 0.44
N ILE A 144 -18.74 11.75 0.93
CA ILE A 144 -19.83 12.28 0.12
C ILE A 144 -19.80 13.80 0.28
N TYR A 145 -19.43 14.50 -0.79
CA TYR A 145 -19.58 15.95 -0.84
C TYR A 145 -21.02 16.25 -1.25
N ASP A 146 -21.73 17.05 -0.47
CA ASP A 146 -22.90 17.76 -0.97
C ASP A 146 -22.38 18.89 -1.87
N ASP A 147 -22.49 18.71 -3.19
CA ASP A 147 -22.38 19.80 -4.15
C ASP A 147 -23.66 20.66 -4.02
N SER A 148 -23.80 21.40 -2.92
CA SER A 148 -24.88 22.38 -2.70
C SER A 148 -24.34 23.79 -2.66
#